data_AF-R1FAN2-F1
#
_entry.id   AF-R1FAN2-F1
#
_cell.length_a   1.000
_cell.length_b   1.000
_cell.length_c   1.000
_cell.angle_alpha   90.00
_cell.angle_beta   90.00
_cell.angle_gamma   90.00
#
_symmetry.space_group_name_H-M   'P 1'
#
loop_
_entity.id
_entity.type
_entity.pdbx_description
1 polymer ?
#
loop_
_entity_poly.entity_id
_entity_poly.type
_entity_poly.pdbx_seq_one_letter_code
_entity_poly.pdbx_strand_id
1 'polypeptide(L)'
;MKWLVLATATAAATAAAATDPRRLQWEDNCVYNCPNEAWPWIDDGACDLECNIEACNWDGRDCFHDASECFEQSNGADYRGKVDHTKSGRTCQAWAEQMPWHHTMTVFDYPDAGLGGHNYCRNPTGRESGPWCYTTDYPDVEWEECDVGEPKK
;
A
#
# COMPACT_ATOMS: atom_id res chain seq x y z
N MET A 1 -52.95 -51.73 -24.01
CA MET A 1 -51.69 -51.55 -24.76
C MET A 1 -50.86 -50.49 -24.05
N LYS A 2 -49.63 -50.84 -23.68
CA LYS A 2 -48.50 -49.98 -23.25
C LYS A 2 -48.69 -49.12 -21.99
N TRP A 3 -48.19 -49.57 -20.82
CA TRP A 3 -46.78 -49.56 -20.32
C TRP A 3 -46.36 -48.10 -20.02
N LEU A 4 -45.98 -47.69 -18.81
CA LEU A 4 -44.81 -48.17 -18.07
C LEU A 4 -44.85 -47.76 -16.58
N VAL A 5 -44.21 -48.59 -15.75
CA VAL A 5 -43.98 -48.45 -14.30
C VAL A 5 -42.57 -47.88 -14.06
N LEU A 6 -42.38 -47.30 -12.87
CA LEU A 6 -41.21 -47.37 -11.96
C LEU A 6 -40.56 -46.03 -11.62
N ALA A 7 -40.70 -45.68 -10.34
CA ALA A 7 -39.80 -44.82 -9.61
C ALA A 7 -38.47 -45.55 -9.36
N THR A 8 -37.36 -44.83 -9.48
CA THR A 8 -36.10 -45.16 -8.78
C THR A 8 -35.41 -43.87 -8.37
N ALA A 9 -35.27 -43.68 -7.06
CA ALA A 9 -34.31 -42.74 -6.49
C ALA A 9 -32.94 -43.43 -6.41
N THR A 10 -31.87 -42.74 -6.80
CA THR A 10 -30.49 -43.16 -6.50
C THR A 10 -29.65 -41.97 -6.08
N ALA A 11 -28.90 -42.18 -5.01
CA ALA A 11 -28.03 -41.24 -4.31
C ALA A 11 -26.71 -40.94 -5.06
N ALA A 12 -26.02 -39.92 -4.54
CA ALA A 12 -24.83 -39.27 -5.05
C ALA A 12 -23.58 -40.15 -5.23
N ALA A 13 -22.70 -39.72 -6.14
CA ALA A 13 -21.27 -40.02 -6.13
C ALA A 13 -20.47 -38.75 -6.47
N THR A 14 -19.54 -38.40 -5.60
CA THR A 14 -18.49 -37.38 -5.75
C THR A 14 -17.36 -37.85 -6.68
N ALA A 15 -16.75 -36.95 -7.48
CA ALA A 15 -15.29 -36.84 -7.62
C ALA A 15 -14.85 -35.81 -8.69
N ALA A 16 -13.81 -35.05 -8.30
CA ALA A 16 -12.75 -34.40 -9.09
C ALA A 16 -13.14 -33.32 -10.12
N ALA A 17 -13.03 -32.06 -9.69
CA ALA A 17 -12.79 -30.95 -10.61
C ALA A 17 -11.36 -31.05 -11.15
N ALA A 18 -11.26 -31.29 -12.45
CA ALA A 18 -10.03 -31.23 -13.23
C ALA A 18 -9.44 -29.81 -13.23
N THR A 19 -8.11 -29.74 -13.22
CA THR A 19 -7.27 -28.53 -13.30
C THR A 19 -7.63 -27.66 -14.52
N ASP A 20 -8.01 -26.40 -14.31
CA ASP A 20 -8.22 -25.41 -15.39
C ASP A 20 -6.87 -24.90 -15.92
N PRO A 21 -6.58 -25.02 -17.23
CA PRO A 21 -5.32 -24.60 -17.84
C PRO A 21 -5.19 -23.08 -18.10
N ARG A 22 -6.04 -22.22 -17.51
CA ARG A 22 -6.06 -20.77 -17.80
C ARG A 22 -5.44 -19.85 -16.74
N ARG A 23 -4.29 -20.17 -16.18
CA ARG A 23 -3.47 -19.10 -15.55
C ARG A 23 -1.97 -19.34 -15.53
N LEU A 24 -1.43 -19.83 -16.64
CA LEU A 24 -0.06 -19.51 -17.02
C LEU A 24 -0.10 -18.25 -17.88
N GLN A 25 -0.05 -17.07 -17.24
CA GLN A 25 0.65 -15.87 -17.73
C GLN A 25 0.82 -14.92 -16.55
N TRP A 26 2.07 -14.50 -16.32
CA TRP A 26 2.57 -13.61 -15.28
C TRP A 26 3.09 -14.25 -13.97
N GLU A 27 4.00 -15.21 -14.12
CA GLU A 27 5.12 -15.36 -13.17
C GLU A 27 6.25 -14.41 -13.61
N ASP A 28 6.97 -13.88 -12.63
CA ASP A 28 8.18 -13.05 -12.73
C ASP A 28 7.97 -11.55 -13.03
N ASN A 29 7.56 -10.79 -12.00
CA ASN A 29 8.26 -9.60 -11.49
C ASN A 29 7.34 -8.79 -10.56
N CYS A 30 7.86 -8.54 -9.36
CA CYS A 30 7.43 -7.70 -8.23
C CYS A 30 6.20 -6.78 -8.35
N VAL A 31 5.43 -6.75 -7.26
CA VAL A 31 4.58 -5.67 -6.72
C VAL A 31 3.45 -5.12 -7.62
N TYR A 32 2.25 -5.69 -7.49
CA TYR A 32 0.98 -4.94 -7.48
C TYR A 32 -0.14 -5.83 -6.91
N ASN A 33 -0.95 -5.27 -6.01
CA ASN A 33 -1.90 -5.91 -5.09
C ASN A 33 -1.22 -6.67 -3.94
N CYS A 34 -1.23 -6.10 -2.75
CA CYS A 34 -1.20 -6.94 -1.55
C CYS A 34 -2.50 -7.77 -1.58
N PRO A 35 -2.48 -9.08 -1.87
CA PRO A 35 -3.70 -9.83 -2.12
C PRO A 35 -4.32 -10.15 -0.77
N ASN A 36 -5.51 -9.59 -0.54
CA ASN A 36 -6.48 -9.99 0.48
C ASN A 36 -6.15 -11.30 1.21
N GLU A 37 -5.78 -11.20 2.49
CA GLU A 37 -5.88 -12.18 3.58
C GLU A 37 -5.35 -13.61 3.31
N ALA A 38 -4.65 -13.87 2.20
CA ALA A 38 -4.33 -15.23 1.74
C ALA A 38 -2.85 -15.43 1.35
N TRP A 39 -1.96 -14.51 1.74
CA TRP A 39 -0.52 -14.70 1.60
C TRP A 39 0.06 -15.20 2.94
N PRO A 40 0.85 -16.29 2.94
CA PRO A 40 1.42 -16.85 4.18
C PRO A 40 2.38 -15.94 4.95
N TRP A 41 2.76 -14.80 4.35
CA TRP A 41 3.85 -13.90 4.73
C TRP A 41 3.31 -12.50 5.09
N ILE A 42 2.06 -12.43 5.56
CA ILE A 42 1.39 -11.19 6.02
C ILE A 42 0.64 -11.54 7.30
N ASP A 43 0.91 -10.82 8.40
CA ASP A 43 0.29 -11.09 9.71
C ASP A 43 0.57 -12.54 10.18
N ASP A 44 1.79 -13.04 9.90
CA ASP A 44 2.27 -14.38 10.25
C ASP A 44 3.15 -14.40 11.51
N GLY A 45 3.46 -13.23 12.06
CA GLY A 45 4.30 -13.00 13.23
C GLY A 45 5.81 -12.92 12.94
N ALA A 46 6.22 -12.95 11.67
CA ALA A 46 7.56 -12.62 11.20
C ALA A 46 7.56 -11.23 10.55
N CYS A 47 8.73 -10.58 10.44
CA CYS A 47 8.85 -9.34 9.68
C CYS A 47 9.62 -9.63 8.38
N ASP A 48 8.86 -9.86 7.31
CA ASP A 48 9.34 -10.19 5.97
C ASP A 48 9.68 -8.92 5.20
N LEU A 49 10.94 -8.80 4.77
CA LEU A 49 11.46 -7.60 4.10
C LEU A 49 10.75 -7.35 2.76
N GLU A 50 10.31 -8.40 2.09
CA GLU A 50 9.53 -8.34 0.85
C GLU A 50 8.12 -7.75 1.04
N CYS A 51 7.56 -7.84 2.26
CA CYS A 51 6.23 -7.35 2.65
C CYS A 51 6.29 -6.09 3.52
N ASN A 52 7.50 -5.65 3.90
CA ASN A 52 7.79 -4.47 4.72
C ASN A 52 7.64 -3.16 3.93
N ILE A 53 6.48 -2.99 3.28
CA ILE A 53 6.09 -1.78 2.57
C ILE A 53 4.74 -1.30 3.12
N GLU A 54 4.53 0.02 3.11
CA GLU A 54 3.32 0.64 3.66
C GLU A 54 2.03 0.15 2.97
N ALA A 55 2.10 -0.21 1.68
CA ALA A 55 1.00 -0.80 0.93
C ALA A 55 0.52 -2.16 1.49
N CYS A 56 1.39 -2.87 2.21
CA CYS A 56 1.08 -4.12 2.91
C CYS A 56 0.97 -3.94 4.43
N ASN A 57 0.77 -2.70 4.88
CA ASN A 57 0.65 -2.32 6.29
C ASN A 57 1.84 -2.81 7.13
N TRP A 58 3.05 -2.75 6.55
CA TRP A 58 4.28 -3.22 7.18
C TRP A 58 4.17 -4.67 7.61
N ASP A 59 3.95 -5.54 6.63
CA ASP A 59 3.77 -6.97 6.86
C ASP A 59 2.63 -7.27 7.85
N GLY A 60 1.42 -6.76 7.58
CA GLY A 60 0.27 -7.00 8.48
C GLY A 60 0.37 -6.36 9.87
N ARG A 61 1.40 -5.53 10.11
CA ARG A 61 1.85 -4.94 11.40
C ARG A 61 2.83 -5.80 12.19
N ASP A 62 3.36 -6.87 11.60
CA ASP A 62 4.40 -7.65 12.25
C ASP A 62 5.76 -6.94 12.24
N CYS A 63 6.01 -6.11 11.22
CA CYS A 63 7.12 -5.17 11.26
C CYS A 63 6.76 -3.97 12.15
N PHE A 64 7.54 -3.76 13.21
CA PHE A 64 7.40 -2.60 14.09
C PHE A 64 7.78 -1.31 13.37
N HIS A 65 6.78 -0.64 12.78
CA HIS A 65 6.83 0.78 12.44
C HIS A 65 5.93 1.50 13.42
N ASP A 66 6.44 1.74 14.63
CA ASP A 66 5.86 2.83 15.42
C ASP A 66 6.01 4.06 14.54
N ALA A 67 4.89 4.56 13.98
CA ALA A 67 4.84 5.74 13.14
C ALA A 67 5.11 6.95 14.04
N SER A 68 6.35 7.02 14.48
CA SER A 68 6.88 8.01 15.36
C SER A 68 6.99 9.30 14.57
N GLU A 69 6.61 10.39 15.22
CA GLU A 69 6.86 11.74 14.69
C GLU A 69 8.36 12.10 14.72
N CYS A 70 9.25 11.17 15.04
CA CYS A 70 10.70 11.37 15.00
C CYS A 70 11.31 10.91 13.68
N PHE A 71 12.49 11.44 13.41
CA PHE A 71 13.33 11.08 12.27
C PHE A 71 14.78 11.47 12.61
N GLU A 72 15.77 10.81 12.02
CA GLU A 72 17.19 11.00 12.31
C GLU A 72 17.92 11.83 11.24
N GLN A 73 17.49 11.70 9.98
CA GLN A 73 18.13 12.43 8.88
C GLN A 73 17.76 13.90 8.93
N SER A 74 18.73 14.79 8.69
CA SER A 74 18.49 16.24 8.75
C SER A 74 17.46 16.74 7.75
N ASN A 75 17.24 16.00 6.65
CA ASN A 75 16.24 16.31 5.63
C ASN A 75 14.93 15.52 5.79
N GLY A 76 14.78 14.72 6.86
CA GLY A 76 13.58 13.93 7.12
C GLY A 76 13.22 12.90 6.05
N ALA A 77 14.18 12.39 5.27
CA ALA A 77 13.93 11.33 4.29
C ALA A 77 13.43 10.01 4.93
N ASP A 78 13.84 9.76 6.17
CA ASP A 78 13.41 8.64 7.01
C ASP A 78 12.15 8.93 7.84
N TYR A 79 11.53 10.10 7.71
CA TYR A 79 10.31 10.41 8.44
C TYR A 79 9.17 9.45 8.06
N ARG A 80 8.57 8.81 9.08
CA ARG A 80 7.44 7.86 8.97
C ARG A 80 6.26 8.21 9.90
N GLY A 81 6.23 9.44 10.42
CA GLY A 81 5.12 9.95 11.20
C GLY A 81 3.87 10.21 10.35
N LYS A 82 2.85 10.78 10.99
CA LYS A 82 1.48 10.91 10.45
C LYS A 82 1.04 12.35 10.21
N VAL A 83 1.96 13.32 10.20
CA VAL A 83 1.62 14.70 9.80
C VAL A 83 1.10 14.67 8.37
N ASP A 84 -0.12 15.19 8.18
CA ASP A 84 -0.94 15.12 6.97
C ASP A 84 -1.34 16.51 6.44
N HIS A 85 -0.65 17.53 6.92
CA HIS A 85 -0.86 18.92 6.55
C HIS A 85 0.45 19.67 6.37
N THR A 86 0.43 20.66 5.49
CA THR A 86 1.58 21.51 5.21
C THR A 86 1.83 22.50 6.34
N LYS A 87 2.99 23.18 6.32
CA LYS A 87 3.31 24.24 7.30
C LYS A 87 2.29 25.38 7.37
N SER A 88 1.53 25.59 6.30
CA SER A 88 0.44 26.57 6.25
C SER A 88 -0.92 26.02 6.66
N GLY A 89 -1.00 24.73 6.99
CA GLY A 89 -2.21 24.02 7.39
C GLY A 89 -3.05 23.48 6.23
N ARG A 90 -2.52 23.41 5.00
CA ARG A 90 -3.24 22.81 3.87
C ARG A 90 -3.26 21.30 3.99
N THR A 91 -4.40 20.69 3.72
CA THR A 91 -4.54 19.24 3.68
C THR A 91 -3.70 18.66 2.54
N CYS A 92 -2.95 17.60 2.85
CA CYS A 92 -2.20 16.87 1.86
C CYS A 92 -3.10 15.97 1.01
N GLN A 93 -2.79 15.86 -0.28
CA GLN A 93 -3.29 14.85 -1.20
C GLN A 93 -2.60 13.51 -0.89
N ALA A 94 -3.34 12.41 -0.99
CA ALA A 94 -2.75 11.09 -0.80
C ALA A 94 -1.80 10.74 -1.95
N TRP A 95 -0.66 10.12 -1.65
CA TRP A 95 0.38 9.81 -2.65
C TRP A 95 -0.07 8.79 -3.71
N ALA A 96 -1.07 7.97 -3.41
CA ALA A 96 -1.67 7.05 -4.38
C ALA A 96 -2.72 7.73 -5.28
N GLU A 97 -3.19 8.93 -4.93
CA GLU A 97 -4.19 9.66 -5.70
C GLU A 97 -3.53 10.51 -6.78
N GLN A 98 -4.17 10.58 -7.95
CA GLN A 98 -3.72 11.40 -9.09
C GLN A 98 -4.55 12.68 -9.24
N MET A 99 -5.33 13.04 -8.21
CA MET A 99 -6.18 14.22 -8.18
C MET A 99 -6.11 14.88 -6.79
N PRO A 100 -6.18 16.23 -6.69
CA PRO A 100 -6.29 17.16 -7.82
C PRO A 100 -5.02 17.29 -8.67
N TRP A 101 -3.85 16.92 -8.16
CA TRP A 101 -2.59 17.00 -8.89
C TRP A 101 -2.14 15.64 -9.40
N HIS A 102 -1.85 15.56 -10.69
CA HIS A 102 -1.21 14.37 -11.27
C HIS A 102 0.29 14.44 -11.01
N HIS A 103 0.90 13.33 -10.62
CA HIS A 103 2.32 13.30 -10.29
C HIS A 103 2.98 11.95 -10.52
N THR A 104 4.31 11.96 -10.63
CA THR A 104 5.15 10.78 -10.83
C THR A 104 5.81 10.27 -9.53
N MET A 105 5.48 10.85 -8.38
CA MET A 105 5.94 10.35 -7.08
C MET A 105 5.18 9.07 -6.73
N THR A 106 5.64 7.92 -7.23
CA THR A 106 5.00 6.63 -7.02
C THR A 106 5.82 5.73 -6.09
N VAL A 107 5.17 4.76 -5.46
CA VAL A 107 5.83 3.70 -4.69
C VAL A 107 6.79 2.85 -5.53
N PHE A 108 6.66 2.86 -6.87
CA PHE A 108 7.56 2.13 -7.76
C PHE A 108 8.86 2.88 -7.98
N ASP A 109 8.76 4.20 -8.20
CA ASP A 109 9.91 5.05 -8.45
C ASP A 109 10.66 5.40 -7.15
N TYR A 110 9.95 5.36 -6.00
CA TYR A 110 10.47 5.70 -4.68
C TYR A 110 10.04 4.67 -3.61
N PRO A 111 10.51 3.41 -3.68
CA PRO A 111 10.05 2.32 -2.80
C PRO A 111 10.38 2.57 -1.33
N ASP A 112 11.53 3.19 -1.04
CA ASP A 112 11.99 3.46 0.32
C ASP A 112 11.52 4.81 0.87
N ALA A 113 10.63 5.51 0.17
CA ALA A 113 10.17 6.84 0.57
C ALA A 113 8.95 6.83 1.50
N GLY A 114 8.38 5.66 1.79
CA GLY A 114 7.14 5.55 2.57
C GLY A 114 5.96 6.23 1.90
N LEU A 115 5.86 6.13 0.57
CA LEU A 115 4.66 6.59 -0.17
C LEU A 115 3.58 5.51 -0.09
N GLY A 116 2.31 5.89 -0.24
CA GLY A 116 1.22 4.92 -0.19
C GLY A 116 -0.18 5.52 -0.29
N GLY A 117 -1.17 4.77 0.20
CA GLY A 117 -2.59 5.17 0.22
C GLY A 117 -2.95 6.20 1.30
N HIS A 118 -1.97 6.93 1.84
CA HIS A 118 -2.12 7.97 2.84
C HIS A 118 -1.63 9.30 2.27
N ASN A 119 -1.90 10.38 2.99
CA ASN A 119 -1.48 11.74 2.67
C ASN A 119 -0.41 12.29 3.63
N TYR A 120 0.21 11.44 4.44
CA TYR A 120 1.30 11.86 5.32
C TYR A 120 2.48 12.47 4.55
N CYS A 121 3.11 13.47 5.14
CA CYS A 121 4.27 14.14 4.58
C CYS A 121 5.45 13.19 4.44
N ARG A 122 6.13 13.27 3.29
CA ARG A 122 7.29 12.42 2.94
C ARG A 122 8.32 13.23 2.17
N ASN A 123 9.53 12.70 2.06
CA ASN A 123 10.60 13.33 1.28
C ASN A 123 11.22 12.34 0.27
N PRO A 124 10.48 11.94 -0.77
CA PRO A 124 10.90 10.87 -1.68
C PRO A 124 12.21 11.14 -2.41
N THR A 125 12.49 12.42 -2.70
CA THR A 125 13.69 12.84 -3.42
C THR A 125 14.81 13.34 -2.50
N GLY A 126 14.66 13.22 -1.18
CA GLY A 126 15.67 13.67 -0.20
C GLY A 126 15.99 15.16 -0.24
N ARG A 127 14.99 16.03 -0.50
CA ARG A 127 15.15 17.49 -0.53
C ARG A 127 15.65 18.01 0.80
N GLU A 128 16.65 18.88 0.78
CA GLU A 128 17.16 19.56 1.99
C GLU A 128 16.10 20.38 2.73
N SER A 129 15.02 20.77 2.04
CA SER A 129 13.90 21.51 2.64
C SER A 129 13.03 20.67 3.58
N GLY A 130 13.18 19.34 3.59
CA GLY A 130 12.41 18.46 4.46
C GLY A 130 11.21 17.78 3.78
N PRO A 131 10.40 17.05 4.57
CA PRO A 131 9.16 16.43 4.12
C PRO A 131 8.16 17.44 3.56
N TRP A 132 7.43 17.01 2.55
CA TRP A 132 6.44 17.79 1.83
C TRP A 132 5.29 16.89 1.40
N CYS A 133 4.25 17.48 0.85
CA CYS A 133 3.17 16.75 0.19
C CYS A 133 2.58 17.59 -0.95
N TYR A 134 1.90 16.94 -1.89
CA TYR A 134 0.94 17.61 -2.76
C TYR A 134 -0.22 18.10 -1.91
N THR A 135 -0.78 19.27 -2.21
CA THR A 135 -1.91 19.81 -1.43
C THR A 135 -3.24 19.60 -2.15
N THR A 136 -4.34 19.59 -1.42
CA THR A 136 -5.68 19.56 -2.04
C THR A 136 -6.18 20.95 -2.48
N ASP A 137 -5.36 22.00 -2.34
CA ASP A 137 -5.70 23.41 -2.61
C ASP A 137 -5.55 23.73 -4.11
N TYR A 138 -6.32 23.03 -4.94
CA TYR A 138 -6.37 23.28 -6.37
C TYR A 138 -7.26 24.49 -6.69
N PRO A 139 -6.85 25.40 -7.60
CA PRO A 139 -5.66 25.34 -8.46
C PRO A 139 -4.43 26.10 -7.92
N ASP A 140 -4.45 26.51 -6.66
CA ASP A 140 -3.56 27.56 -6.16
C ASP A 140 -2.19 27.04 -5.68
N VAL A 141 -2.16 25.93 -4.96
CA VAL A 141 -0.92 25.38 -4.38
C VAL A 141 -0.77 23.90 -4.70
N GLU A 142 0.15 23.58 -5.61
CA GLU A 142 0.42 22.19 -6.02
C GLU A 142 1.01 21.35 -4.89
N TRP A 143 2.04 21.87 -4.24
CA TRP A 143 2.73 21.19 -3.15
C TRP A 143 3.32 22.21 -2.17
N GLU A 144 3.56 21.78 -0.95
CA GLU A 144 4.23 22.60 0.07
C GLU A 144 4.95 21.70 1.08
N GLU A 145 5.99 22.26 1.71
CA GLU A 145 6.69 21.66 2.85
C GLU A 145 5.76 21.48 4.06
N CYS A 146 6.05 20.45 4.85
CA CYS A 146 5.39 20.18 6.11
C CYS A 146 6.28 20.55 7.30
N ASP A 147 5.66 20.92 8.40
CA ASP A 147 6.34 21.03 9.69
C ASP A 147 6.22 19.70 10.44
N VAL A 148 7.26 18.88 10.36
CA VAL A 148 7.34 17.57 11.04
C VAL A 148 8.18 17.63 12.32
N GLY A 149 8.55 18.84 12.77
CA GLY A 149 9.48 19.03 13.87
C GLY A 149 10.95 18.83 13.49
N GLU A 150 11.80 18.69 14.51
CA GLU A 150 13.26 18.59 14.38
C GLU A 150 13.74 17.13 14.48
N PRO A 151 14.84 16.78 13.79
CA PRO A 151 15.41 15.44 13.87
C PRO A 151 15.86 15.13 15.31
N LYS A 152 15.62 13.88 15.74
CA LYS A 152 16.01 13.37 17.07
C LYS A 152 17.07 12.30 16.87
N LYS A 153 18.31 12.64 17.19
CA LYS A 153 19.46 11.73 17.19
C LYS A 153 19.68 11.10 18.55
#